data_AF-A0A397AER4-F1
#
_entry.id   AF-A0A397AER4-F1
#
_cell.length_a   1.000
_cell.length_b   1.000
_cell.length_c   1.000
_cell.angle_alpha   90.00
_cell.angle_beta   90.00
_cell.angle_gamma   90.00
#
_symmetry.space_group_name_H-M   'P 1'
#
loop_
_entity.id
_entity.type
_entity.pdbx_description
1 polymer ?
#
loop_
_entity_poly.entity_id
_entity_poly.type
_entity_poly.pdbx_seq_one_letter_code
_entity_poly.pdbx_strand_id
1 'polypeptide(L)'
;MTNDVVCSIWKHQNMTTAAPKRPRTASDTKQQLIERTVVKQMGVCAVSHVQIKWTLGGTMRESADLAAVAAARPVFASVQADFEQAVAAAATQLHLWPPATLTRLASCATNGHLGHGDLERARRCLEAFVGSFDPTIDMALIQKRKQIDLIKKTQLKAVQLAGSHSHKEEEEEEEDLLPLTRNDWTLVRLLVSFYFVLLGPVYVETLSHGSKKNDEYATLCGGVIPELDVQYRLIPLDATQSSDYYSEAQVQVFLATYGNYINLDWAAMVCSVRQFPQALSDVLNLAISSSESIAADCEDMLHQVAEGIPFEFPRPSAVCVCLHLLHVLLKTTKQAAVDWCVRMYPRVSPWNVQWALFGASVDFDQTNSTYLSYLTTLLQKVPASRGDASIITHWLHMHFAQHQAEDVLLAFLQYPSVYMHPDVSALCFKHGRWSCLVQIVLHASDGPASSLSAIFHAMMQLDNPGRPLQYILEEVEAYMQDTALDGVSKDNRVYVGILHALFDACGPQLGLRLLDTCPTLIKLAPRQLYAAVVHMQALQHAYVLFHKDAKCFVRCLTGT
;
A
#
# COMPACT_ATOMS: atom_id res chain seq x y z
N MET A 1 -76.22 20.89 41.74
CA MET A 1 -76.78 21.09 43.09
C MET A 1 -75.95 20.26 44.06
N THR A 2 -75.22 20.95 44.94
CA THR A 2 -74.86 20.61 46.35
C THR A 2 -74.32 19.20 46.64
N ASN A 3 -73.01 19.07 46.89
CA ASN A 3 -72.27 19.14 48.19
C ASN A 3 -72.01 17.71 48.74
N ASP A 4 -70.82 17.12 48.59
CA ASP A 4 -69.52 17.36 49.25
C ASP A 4 -69.52 17.08 50.76
N VAL A 5 -68.86 15.98 51.17
CA VAL A 5 -67.56 15.98 51.89
C VAL A 5 -66.86 14.66 51.57
N VAL A 6 -65.60 14.74 51.13
CA VAL A 6 -64.83 13.69 50.45
C VAL A 6 -63.65 13.20 51.29
N CYS A 7 -63.36 11.93 51.06
CA CYS A 7 -62.25 11.10 51.49
C CYS A 7 -60.92 11.42 50.78
N SER A 8 -59.80 11.11 51.45
CA SER A 8 -58.55 10.57 50.87
C SER A 8 -57.54 11.46 50.11
N ILE A 9 -56.27 11.00 50.18
CA ILE A 9 -55.13 11.14 49.24
C ILE A 9 -54.03 12.17 49.59
N TRP A 10 -52.84 11.60 49.84
CA TRP A 10 -51.46 12.02 49.50
C TRP A 10 -51.18 13.52 49.21
N LYS A 11 -50.19 14.11 49.90
CA LYS A 11 -48.84 14.45 49.35
C LYS A 11 -48.11 15.49 50.20
N HIS A 12 -46.84 15.18 50.39
CA HIS A 12 -45.64 16.03 50.51
C HIS A 12 -45.74 17.41 51.18
N GLN A 13 -44.98 17.48 52.27
CA GLN A 13 -44.33 18.67 52.80
C GLN A 13 -43.73 19.54 51.68
N ASN A 14 -44.32 20.71 51.44
CA ASN A 14 -43.63 21.78 50.74
C ASN A 14 -42.66 22.45 51.73
N MET A 15 -41.43 21.94 51.77
CA MET A 15 -40.31 22.68 52.37
C MET A 15 -39.89 23.80 51.42
N THR A 16 -39.90 25.00 51.97
CA THR A 16 -39.43 26.25 51.40
C THR A 16 -38.03 26.12 50.82
N THR A 17 -37.88 26.58 49.58
CA THR A 17 -36.64 26.66 48.81
C THR A 17 -35.56 27.48 49.55
N ALA A 18 -34.56 26.80 50.12
CA ALA A 18 -33.31 27.42 50.53
C ALA A 18 -32.33 27.40 49.35
N ALA A 19 -31.87 28.58 48.95
CA ALA A 19 -30.93 28.77 47.84
C ALA A 19 -29.67 27.88 48.00
N PRO A 20 -29.14 27.30 46.90
CA PRO A 20 -27.90 26.54 46.95
C PRO A 20 -26.75 27.49 47.35
N LYS A 21 -26.13 27.22 48.50
CA LYS A 21 -24.90 27.91 48.92
C LYS A 21 -23.83 27.67 47.84
N ARG A 22 -23.36 28.75 47.20
CA ARG A 22 -22.19 28.71 46.29
C ARG A 22 -21.05 27.93 46.98
N PRO A 23 -20.39 26.98 46.30
CA PRO A 23 -19.17 26.39 46.82
C PRO A 23 -18.17 27.52 47.04
N ARG A 24 -17.63 27.64 48.26
CA ARG A 24 -16.54 28.58 48.54
C ARG A 24 -15.35 28.17 47.69
N THR A 25 -15.06 28.91 46.63
CA THR A 25 -13.81 28.79 45.89
C THR A 25 -12.67 29.03 46.88
N ALA A 26 -11.85 28.02 47.12
CA ALA A 26 -10.60 28.20 47.83
C ALA A 26 -9.77 29.23 47.05
N SER A 27 -9.12 30.17 47.73
CA SER A 27 -8.22 31.11 47.03
C SER A 27 -7.11 30.33 46.33
N ASP A 28 -6.63 30.83 45.19
CA ASP A 28 -5.55 30.20 44.41
C ASP A 28 -4.32 29.88 45.28
N THR A 29 -4.03 30.76 46.24
CA THR A 29 -2.98 30.56 47.26
C THR A 29 -3.19 29.32 48.13
N LYS A 30 -4.44 28.98 48.45
CA LYS A 30 -4.79 27.82 49.27
C LYS A 30 -4.76 26.54 48.44
N GLN A 31 -5.15 26.60 47.16
CA GLN A 31 -4.98 25.48 46.22
C GLN A 31 -3.49 25.18 45.99
N GLN A 32 -2.66 26.19 45.74
CA GLN A 32 -1.21 26.02 45.57
C GLN A 32 -0.53 25.45 46.83
N LEU A 33 -1.01 25.81 48.02
CA LEU A 33 -0.49 25.26 49.27
C LEU A 33 -0.87 23.78 49.43
N ILE A 34 -2.11 23.42 49.09
CA ILE A 34 -2.58 22.03 49.12
C ILE A 34 -1.80 21.18 48.12
N GLU A 35 -1.60 21.67 46.90
CA GLU A 35 -0.82 21.00 45.85
C GLU A 35 0.64 20.78 46.27
N ARG A 36 1.31 21.82 46.81
CA ARG A 36 2.67 21.68 47.35
C ARG A 36 2.75 20.67 48.48
N THR A 37 1.73 20.59 49.33
CA THR A 37 1.72 19.66 50.46
C THR A 37 1.50 18.22 49.99
N VAL A 38 0.62 18.01 49.00
CA VAL A 38 0.37 16.69 48.39
C VAL A 38 1.60 16.19 47.63
N VAL A 39 2.26 17.03 46.83
CA VAL A 39 3.51 16.67 46.13
C VAL A 39 4.60 16.27 47.11
N LYS A 40 4.73 16.98 48.24
CA LYS A 40 5.76 16.73 49.24
C LYS A 40 5.51 15.47 50.09
N GLN A 41 4.25 15.09 50.29
CA GLN A 41 3.89 13.94 51.14
C GLN A 41 3.67 12.64 50.38
N MET A 42 3.16 12.70 49.14
CA MET A 42 2.77 11.51 48.39
C MET A 42 3.81 11.11 47.34
N GLY A 43 4.72 12.00 46.91
CA GLY A 43 5.71 11.71 45.87
C GLY A 43 5.12 11.41 44.48
N VAL A 44 3.79 11.49 44.33
CA VAL A 44 3.08 11.23 43.07
C VAL A 44 2.82 12.57 42.39
N CYS A 45 3.54 12.84 41.29
CA CYS A 45 3.12 13.87 40.34
C CYS A 45 1.79 13.44 39.72
N ALA A 46 0.80 14.33 39.69
CA ALA A 46 -0.41 14.09 38.91
C ALA A 46 -0.02 13.84 37.44
N VAL A 47 -0.63 12.84 36.80
CA VAL A 47 -0.37 12.46 35.39
C VAL A 47 -0.47 13.66 34.44
N SER A 48 -1.23 14.70 34.83
CA SER A 48 -1.35 15.98 34.12
C SER A 48 -0.08 16.85 34.08
N HIS A 49 0.98 16.52 34.82
CA HIS A 49 2.22 17.33 34.90
C HIS A 49 3.46 16.63 34.32
N VAL A 50 3.30 15.47 33.67
CA VAL A 50 4.41 14.85 32.94
C VAL A 50 4.66 15.65 31.67
N GLN A 51 5.49 16.70 31.76
CA GLN A 51 5.96 17.43 30.60
C GLN A 51 6.87 16.50 29.79
N ILE A 52 6.41 16.12 28.60
CA ILE A 52 7.18 15.26 27.71
C ILE A 52 8.33 16.10 27.16
N LYS A 53 9.53 15.82 27.68
CA LYS A 53 10.78 16.30 27.10
C LYS A 53 10.96 15.60 25.75
N TRP A 54 11.40 16.36 24.77
CA TRP A 54 11.58 15.86 23.41
C TRP A 54 12.95 16.27 22.87
N THR A 55 13.37 15.59 21.80
CA THR A 55 14.63 15.83 21.11
C THR A 55 14.43 15.65 19.62
N LEU A 56 15.19 16.40 18.82
CA LEU A 56 15.22 16.19 17.37
C LEU A 56 15.88 14.86 17.03
N GLY A 57 15.21 14.06 16.19
CA GLY A 57 15.77 12.87 15.56
C GLY A 57 16.59 13.18 14.31
N GLY A 58 17.35 12.20 13.84
CA GLY A 58 17.95 12.22 12.48
C GLY A 58 19.04 13.28 12.31
N THR A 59 19.28 13.70 11.07
CA THR A 59 20.26 14.77 10.77
C THR A 59 19.73 16.17 11.12
N MET A 60 18.42 16.33 11.35
CA MET A 60 17.86 17.62 11.81
C MET A 60 18.48 18.09 13.14
N ARG A 61 18.93 17.17 14.00
CA ARG A 61 19.62 17.52 15.25
C ARG A 61 20.96 18.24 15.03
N GLU A 62 21.55 18.11 13.85
CA GLU A 62 22.82 18.74 13.48
C GLU A 62 22.61 20.18 12.99
N SER A 63 21.36 20.54 12.67
CA SER A 63 21.00 21.92 12.32
C SER A 63 21.03 22.81 13.56
N ALA A 64 21.93 23.81 13.56
CA ALA A 64 22.04 24.78 14.64
C ALA A 64 20.73 25.57 14.84
N ASP A 65 20.03 25.91 13.76
CA ASP A 65 18.78 26.67 13.79
C ASP A 65 17.66 25.85 14.45
N LEU A 66 17.51 24.57 14.07
CA LEU A 66 16.52 23.69 14.69
C LEU A 66 16.89 23.32 16.12
N ALA A 67 18.17 23.10 16.41
CA ALA A 67 18.65 22.85 17.76
C ALA A 67 18.37 24.03 18.69
N ALA A 68 18.52 25.28 18.21
CA ALA A 68 18.16 26.47 18.95
C ALA A 68 16.65 26.53 19.27
N VAL A 69 15.80 26.21 18.28
CA VAL A 69 14.34 26.15 18.47
C VAL A 69 13.97 25.08 19.50
N ALA A 70 14.53 23.87 19.39
CA ALA A 70 14.29 22.77 20.32
C ALA A 70 14.83 23.08 21.74
N ALA A 71 15.98 23.74 21.85
CA ALA A 71 16.54 24.16 23.14
C ALA A 71 15.70 25.24 23.83
N ALA A 72 15.16 26.19 23.06
CA ALA A 72 14.25 27.22 23.57
C ALA A 72 12.90 26.65 24.03
N ARG A 73 12.46 25.53 23.44
CA ARG A 73 11.20 24.84 23.75
C ARG A 73 11.44 23.40 24.23
N PRO A 74 11.87 23.20 25.49
CA PRO A 74 12.21 21.87 26.01
C PRO A 74 11.00 20.94 26.19
N VAL A 75 9.78 21.47 26.14
CA VAL A 75 8.53 20.72 26.24
C VAL A 75 7.88 20.68 24.86
N PHE A 76 7.55 19.50 24.33
CA PHE A 76 7.04 19.39 22.96
C PHE A 76 5.75 20.20 22.73
N ALA A 77 4.88 20.27 23.73
CA ALA A 77 3.63 21.03 23.67
C ALA A 77 3.83 22.54 23.39
N SER A 78 4.95 23.15 23.81
CA SER A 78 5.21 24.56 23.48
C SER A 78 5.59 24.74 22.02
N VAL A 79 6.32 23.80 21.42
CA VAL A 79 6.62 23.84 19.98
C VAL A 79 5.33 23.73 19.16
N GLN A 80 4.43 22.83 19.58
CA GLN A 80 3.16 22.64 18.91
C GLN A 80 2.27 23.89 19.02
N ALA A 81 2.20 24.52 20.19
CA ALA A 81 1.45 25.76 20.38
C ALA A 81 2.00 26.92 19.54
N ASP A 82 3.33 27.11 19.53
CA ASP A 82 3.99 28.14 18.71
C ASP A 82 3.74 27.89 17.21
N PHE A 83 3.79 26.62 16.77
CA PHE A 83 3.48 26.23 15.40
C PHE A 83 2.02 26.55 15.04
N GLU A 84 1.05 26.15 15.87
CA GLU A 84 -0.37 26.41 15.63
C GLU A 84 -0.67 27.92 15.58
N GLN A 85 -0.03 28.71 16.43
CA GLN A 85 -0.12 30.18 16.41
C GLN A 85 0.47 30.76 15.10
N ALA A 86 1.65 30.29 14.68
CA ALA A 86 2.28 30.75 13.45
C ALA A 86 1.48 30.37 12.19
N VAL A 87 0.87 29.18 12.16
CA VAL A 87 -0.05 28.77 11.09
C VAL A 87 -1.28 29.67 11.06
N ALA A 88 -1.89 29.95 12.21
CA ALA A 88 -3.05 30.81 12.29
C ALA A 88 -2.74 32.24 11.81
N ALA A 89 -1.56 32.75 12.13
CA ALA A 89 -1.07 34.03 11.62
C ALA A 89 -0.89 33.99 10.10
N ALA A 90 -0.22 32.96 9.57
CA ALA A 90 0.01 32.78 8.14
C ALA A 90 -1.31 32.62 7.35
N ALA A 91 -2.34 31.99 7.91
CA ALA A 91 -3.65 31.88 7.27
C ALA A 91 -4.34 33.24 7.01
N THR A 92 -3.96 34.29 7.73
CA THR A 92 -4.48 35.65 7.52
C THR A 92 -3.72 36.43 6.45
N GLN A 93 -2.56 35.93 6.01
CA GLN A 93 -1.66 36.59 5.08
C GLN A 93 -1.43 35.73 3.83
N LEU A 94 -1.37 36.35 2.65
CA LEU A 94 -1.03 35.62 1.43
C LEU A 94 0.48 35.55 1.28
N HIS A 95 1.03 34.36 1.51
CA HIS A 95 2.45 34.08 1.41
C HIS A 95 2.76 33.32 0.11
N LEU A 96 3.70 33.83 -0.70
CA LEU A 96 4.29 33.04 -1.80
C LEU A 96 5.10 31.85 -1.24
N TRP A 97 5.74 32.08 -0.09
CA TRP A 97 6.67 31.17 0.55
C TRP A 97 6.44 31.18 2.06
N PRO A 98 6.63 30.05 2.75
CA PRO A 98 6.44 30.01 4.20
C PRO A 98 7.48 30.90 4.90
N PRO A 99 7.12 31.55 6.03
CA PRO A 99 8.10 32.21 6.88
C PRO A 99 9.18 31.24 7.38
N ALA A 100 10.39 31.76 7.62
CA ALA A 100 11.50 30.95 8.13
C ALA A 100 11.17 30.36 9.51
N THR A 101 10.60 31.16 10.41
CA THR A 101 10.15 30.73 11.74
C THR A 101 9.13 29.59 11.65
N LEU A 102 8.11 29.75 10.79
CA LEU A 102 7.10 28.72 10.57
C LEU A 102 7.72 27.43 10.02
N THR A 103 8.66 27.54 9.07
CA THR A 103 9.36 26.38 8.48
C THR A 103 10.15 25.59 9.53
N ARG A 104 10.85 26.29 10.43
CA ARG A 104 11.63 25.68 11.51
C ARG A 104 10.72 25.05 12.57
N LEU A 105 9.64 25.73 12.95
CA LEU A 105 8.62 25.20 13.86
C LEU A 105 7.93 23.97 13.28
N ALA A 106 7.54 24.00 12.00
CA ALA A 106 6.95 22.87 11.30
C ALA A 106 7.89 21.66 11.24
N SER A 107 9.18 21.89 11.00
CA SER A 107 10.22 20.86 11.01
C SER A 107 10.32 20.19 12.38
N CYS A 108 10.41 21.00 13.45
CA CYS A 108 10.45 20.55 14.84
C CYS A 108 9.17 19.80 15.24
N ALA A 109 7.99 20.33 14.92
CA ALA A 109 6.71 19.73 15.24
C ALA A 109 6.52 18.39 14.51
N THR A 110 6.83 18.33 13.22
CA THR A 110 6.77 17.10 12.41
C THR A 110 7.70 16.03 12.97
N ASN A 111 8.98 16.38 13.19
CA ASN A 111 9.98 15.47 13.75
C ASN A 111 9.56 14.94 15.13
N GLY A 112 9.04 15.81 15.99
CA GLY A 112 8.53 15.41 17.30
C GLY A 112 7.32 14.48 17.20
N HIS A 113 6.33 14.75 16.34
CA HIS A 113 5.18 13.84 16.16
C HIS A 113 5.60 12.45 15.68
N LEU A 114 6.55 12.39 14.73
CA LEU A 114 7.13 11.13 14.25
C LEU A 114 7.87 10.39 15.38
N GLY A 115 8.65 11.11 16.20
CA GLY A 115 9.33 10.55 17.37
C GLY A 115 8.38 9.96 18.42
N HIS A 116 7.15 10.46 18.52
CA HIS A 116 6.09 9.90 19.38
C HIS A 116 5.28 8.79 18.71
N GLY A 117 5.56 8.46 17.44
CA GLY A 117 4.81 7.45 16.67
C GLY A 117 3.42 7.91 16.23
N ASP A 118 3.14 9.22 16.19
CA ASP A 118 1.83 9.77 15.79
C ASP A 118 1.87 10.32 14.36
N LEU A 119 1.77 9.41 13.38
CA LEU A 119 1.81 9.75 11.95
C LEU A 119 0.65 10.66 11.52
N GLU A 120 -0.55 10.48 12.10
CA GLU A 120 -1.71 11.30 11.76
C GLU A 120 -1.55 12.76 12.21
N ARG A 121 -0.93 13.00 13.37
CA ARG A 121 -0.58 14.36 13.78
C ARG A 121 0.55 14.95 12.93
N ALA A 122 1.55 14.15 12.56
CA ALA A 122 2.59 14.60 11.63
C ALA A 122 1.99 15.00 10.27
N ARG A 123 1.08 14.19 9.71
CA ARG A 123 0.36 14.49 8.47
C ARG A 123 -0.44 15.79 8.57
N ARG A 124 -1.20 15.99 9.65
CA ARG A 124 -1.96 17.23 9.89
C ARG A 124 -1.08 18.46 10.08
N CYS A 125 0.06 18.31 10.75
CA CYS A 125 1.06 19.38 10.88
C CYS A 125 1.59 19.80 9.50
N LEU A 126 1.94 18.82 8.66
CA LEU A 126 2.41 19.07 7.30
C LEU A 126 1.33 19.67 6.40
N GLU A 127 0.09 19.19 6.50
CA GLU A 127 -1.06 19.76 5.79
C GLU A 127 -1.27 21.24 6.13
N ALA A 128 -1.23 21.57 7.42
CA ALA A 128 -1.32 22.95 7.89
C ALA A 128 -0.15 23.82 7.41
N PHE A 129 1.06 23.26 7.39
CA PHE A 129 2.25 23.94 6.87
C PHE A 129 2.15 24.20 5.37
N VAL A 130 1.82 23.19 4.56
CA VAL A 130 1.69 23.33 3.11
C VAL A 130 0.55 24.29 2.76
N GLY A 131 -0.56 24.23 3.49
CA GLY A 131 -1.68 25.16 3.32
C GLY A 131 -1.40 26.62 3.73
N SER A 132 -0.24 26.92 4.33
CA SER A 132 0.11 28.27 4.78
C SER A 132 0.72 29.17 3.69
N PHE A 133 1.07 28.60 2.53
CA PHE A 133 1.65 29.34 1.41
C PHE A 133 1.22 28.74 0.06
N ASP A 134 1.22 29.58 -0.99
CA ASP A 134 0.93 29.15 -2.35
C ASP A 134 1.95 29.78 -3.31
N PRO A 135 2.90 28.98 -3.84
CA PRO A 135 3.96 29.45 -4.72
C PRO A 135 3.47 29.79 -6.14
N THR A 136 2.19 29.57 -6.45
CA THR A 136 1.59 29.90 -7.75
C THR A 136 0.93 31.28 -7.80
N ILE A 137 0.84 31.96 -6.65
CA ILE A 137 0.26 33.29 -6.56
C ILE A 137 1.06 34.27 -7.44
N ASP A 138 0.34 35.07 -8.23
CA ASP A 138 0.94 36.17 -9.00
C ASP A 138 1.64 37.18 -8.05
N MET A 139 2.95 37.38 -8.28
CA MET A 139 3.74 38.36 -7.55
C MET A 139 3.16 39.77 -7.57
N ALA A 140 2.46 40.16 -8.65
CA ALA A 140 1.81 41.46 -8.73
C ALA A 140 0.64 41.58 -7.74
N LEU A 141 -0.08 40.48 -7.48
CA LEU A 141 -1.16 40.40 -6.49
C LEU A 141 -0.62 40.57 -5.07
N ILE A 142 0.52 39.94 -4.76
CA ILE A 142 1.20 40.07 -3.47
C ILE A 142 1.70 41.49 -3.26
N GLN A 143 2.34 42.09 -4.26
CA GLN A 143 2.81 43.48 -4.18
C GLN A 143 1.66 44.46 -3.96
N LYS A 144 0.52 44.29 -4.66
CA LYS A 144 -0.69 45.10 -4.44
C LYS A 144 -1.22 44.94 -3.00
N ARG A 145 -1.25 43.72 -2.47
CA ARG A 145 -1.67 43.46 -1.08
C ARG A 145 -0.74 44.12 -0.07
N LYS A 146 0.58 43.98 -0.25
CA LYS A 146 1.60 44.65 0.58
C LYS A 146 1.46 46.17 0.54
N GLN A 147 1.19 46.75 -0.62
CA GLN A 147 0.91 48.19 -0.74
C GLN A 147 -0.37 48.58 0.01
N ILE A 148 -1.45 47.80 -0.12
CA ILE A 148 -2.70 48.04 0.62
C ILE A 148 -2.46 47.96 2.13
N ASP A 149 -1.71 46.98 2.60
CA ASP A 149 -1.44 46.79 4.02
C ASP A 149 -0.45 47.84 4.55
N LEU A 150 0.52 48.28 3.75
CA LEU A 150 1.36 49.44 4.07
C LEU A 150 0.54 50.72 4.16
N ILE A 151 -0.40 50.95 3.24
CA ILE A 151 -1.32 52.08 3.28
C ILE A 151 -2.18 52.00 4.55
N LYS A 152 -2.72 50.82 4.89
CA LYS A 152 -3.50 50.62 6.12
C LYS A 152 -2.64 50.83 7.37
N LYS A 153 -1.43 50.27 7.45
CA LYS A 153 -0.50 50.47 8.58
C LYS A 153 -0.12 51.95 8.69
N THR A 154 0.06 52.66 7.58
CA THR A 154 0.37 54.10 7.57
C THR A 154 -0.83 54.94 8.01
N GLN A 155 -2.05 54.60 7.57
CA GLN A 155 -3.30 55.23 8.00
C GLN A 155 -3.59 54.94 9.48
N LEU A 156 -3.35 53.71 9.94
CA LEU A 156 -3.48 53.31 11.34
C LEU A 156 -2.41 53.96 12.22
N LYS A 157 -1.15 54.05 11.78
CA LYS A 157 -0.08 54.80 12.48
C LYS A 157 -0.39 56.29 12.54
N ALA A 158 -0.97 56.88 11.49
CA ALA A 158 -1.47 58.26 11.51
C ALA A 158 -2.63 58.47 12.51
N VAL A 159 -3.42 57.43 12.80
CA VAL A 159 -4.49 57.44 13.81
C VAL A 159 -3.98 57.07 15.22
N GLN A 160 -2.94 56.23 15.33
CA GLN A 160 -2.35 55.72 16.59
C GLN A 160 -1.25 56.62 17.18
N LEU A 161 -0.82 57.67 16.48
CA LEU A 161 -0.02 58.78 17.04
C LEU A 161 -0.72 59.51 18.22
N ALA A 162 -1.92 59.07 18.62
CA ALA A 162 -2.62 59.48 19.85
C ALA A 162 -2.52 58.49 21.03
N GLY A 163 -1.79 57.36 20.95
CA GLY A 163 -1.68 56.43 22.07
C GLY A 163 -0.57 55.37 21.98
N SER A 164 0.47 55.54 22.80
CA SER A 164 1.43 54.56 23.37
C SER A 164 1.87 53.35 22.50
N HIS A 165 3.10 53.40 22.00
CA HIS A 165 3.80 52.30 21.29
C HIS A 165 4.32 51.19 22.23
N SER A 166 4.10 49.92 21.87
CA SER A 166 4.84 48.76 22.37
C SER A 166 5.88 48.30 21.34
N HIS A 167 7.16 48.59 21.59
CA HIS A 167 8.29 48.27 20.71
C HIS A 167 8.60 46.77 20.52
N LYS A 168 8.00 45.87 21.31
CA LYS A 168 8.31 44.43 21.24
C LYS A 168 7.68 43.68 20.06
N GLU A 169 6.54 44.14 19.56
CA GLU A 169 5.85 43.51 18.43
C GLU A 169 6.54 43.82 17.09
N GLU A 170 7.28 44.94 17.00
CA GLU A 170 7.99 45.35 15.78
C GLU A 170 9.27 44.53 15.53
N GLU A 171 9.96 44.04 16.57
CA GLU A 171 11.17 43.20 16.43
C GLU A 171 10.83 41.74 16.04
N GLU A 172 9.73 41.17 16.56
CA GLU A 172 9.26 39.82 16.15
C GLU A 172 8.65 39.83 14.73
N GLU A 173 7.98 40.91 14.31
CA GLU A 173 7.52 41.08 12.91
C GLU A 173 8.69 41.20 11.91
N GLU A 174 9.86 41.74 12.31
CA GLU A 174 11.03 41.87 11.44
C GLU A 174 11.79 40.55 11.22
N GLU A 175 11.85 39.66 12.22
CA GLU A 175 12.44 38.32 12.05
C GLU A 175 11.61 37.43 11.09
N ASP A 176 10.28 37.54 11.11
CA ASP A 176 9.38 36.80 10.20
C ASP A 176 9.45 37.29 8.73
N LEU A 177 10.06 38.45 8.48
CA LEU A 177 10.32 39.00 7.15
C LEU A 177 11.68 38.61 6.58
N LEU A 178 12.51 37.87 7.33
CA LEU A 178 13.81 37.42 6.85
C LEU A 178 13.63 36.43 5.68
N PRO A 179 14.43 36.57 4.60
CA PRO A 179 14.37 35.64 3.49
C PRO A 179 14.79 34.24 3.95
N LEU A 180 14.12 33.22 3.40
CA LEU A 180 14.47 31.82 3.62
C LEU A 180 15.95 31.58 3.32
N THR A 181 16.69 31.05 4.29
CA THR A 181 18.08 30.64 4.09
C THR A 181 18.14 29.39 3.21
N ARG A 182 19.34 29.04 2.71
CA ARG A 182 19.54 27.78 1.98
C ARG A 182 19.11 26.55 2.79
N ASN A 183 19.32 26.58 4.11
CA ASN A 183 18.89 25.49 4.99
C ASN A 183 17.37 25.44 5.11
N ASP A 184 16.72 26.60 5.26
CA ASP A 184 15.26 26.67 5.31
C ASP A 184 14.63 26.14 4.01
N TRP A 185 15.23 26.43 2.84
CA TRP A 185 14.78 25.85 1.56
C TRP A 185 14.87 24.34 1.49
N THR A 186 15.93 23.75 2.05
CA THR A 186 16.07 22.30 2.16
C THR A 186 14.95 21.73 3.03
N LEU A 187 14.61 22.40 4.13
CA LEU A 187 13.50 22.01 5.00
C LEU A 187 12.15 22.16 4.31
N VAL A 188 11.88 23.26 3.60
CA VAL A 188 10.65 23.42 2.80
C VAL A 188 10.50 22.25 1.84
N ARG A 189 11.55 21.95 1.05
CA ARG A 189 11.52 20.86 0.09
C ARG A 189 11.28 19.51 0.76
N LEU A 190 11.96 19.25 1.88
CA LEU A 190 11.78 18.04 2.66
C LEU A 190 10.34 17.88 3.18
N LEU A 191 9.77 18.91 3.80
CA LEU A 191 8.43 18.87 4.39
C LEU A 191 7.35 18.70 3.32
N VAL A 192 7.45 19.45 2.21
CA VAL A 192 6.51 19.32 1.08
C VAL A 192 6.64 17.94 0.43
N SER A 193 7.85 17.43 0.24
CA SER A 193 8.10 16.08 -0.30
C SER A 193 7.55 15.00 0.61
N PHE A 194 7.78 15.11 1.92
CA PHE A 194 7.31 14.13 2.88
C PHE A 194 5.79 14.16 2.97
N TYR A 195 5.17 15.35 2.96
CA TYR A 195 3.72 15.46 2.86
C TYR A 195 3.16 14.75 1.62
N PHE A 196 3.81 14.91 0.46
CA PHE A 196 3.43 14.21 -0.77
C PHE A 196 3.45 12.68 -0.61
N VAL A 197 4.47 12.15 0.08
CA VAL A 197 4.55 10.71 0.42
C VAL A 197 3.36 10.26 1.28
N LEU A 198 2.89 11.11 2.19
CA LEU A 198 1.74 10.83 3.07
C LEU A 198 0.37 10.96 2.38
N LEU A 199 0.29 11.38 1.11
CA LEU A 199 -0.97 11.46 0.36
C LEU A 199 -1.51 10.08 -0.06
N GLY A 200 -0.69 9.03 0.07
CA GLY A 200 -1.08 7.64 -0.18
C GLY A 200 -0.91 6.74 1.04
N PRO A 201 -1.33 5.46 0.91
CA PRO A 201 -1.16 4.48 1.97
C PRO A 201 0.33 4.20 2.18
N VAL A 202 0.81 4.58 3.34
CA VAL A 202 2.22 4.52 3.70
C VAL A 202 2.36 4.06 5.15
N TYR A 203 3.32 3.18 5.37
CA TYR A 203 3.80 2.84 6.70
C TYR A 203 5.05 3.67 6.98
N VAL A 204 5.12 4.29 8.16
CA VAL A 204 6.30 5.07 8.58
C VAL A 204 6.73 4.58 9.96
N GLU A 205 8.01 4.28 10.09
CA GLU A 205 8.64 3.85 11.34
C GLU A 205 9.90 4.69 11.61
N THR A 206 10.16 4.97 12.89
CA THR A 206 11.40 5.63 13.31
C THR A 206 12.55 4.63 13.26
N LEU A 207 13.73 5.10 12.85
CA LEU A 207 14.94 4.29 12.81
C LEU A 207 15.38 3.97 14.25
N SER A 208 14.89 2.87 14.80
CA SER A 208 15.34 2.41 16.11
C SER A 208 16.85 2.19 16.09
N HIS A 209 17.59 2.89 16.97
CA HIS A 209 19.01 2.66 17.21
C HIS A 209 19.27 1.20 17.65
N GLY A 210 19.38 0.26 16.72
CA GLY A 210 19.69 -1.14 17.00
C GLY A 210 18.98 -2.19 16.16
N SER A 211 17.91 -1.86 15.42
CA SER A 211 17.31 -2.84 14.49
C SER A 211 18.08 -2.86 13.18
N LYS A 212 19.18 -3.62 13.14
CA LYS A 212 19.83 -4.04 11.88
C LYS A 212 19.02 -5.11 11.14
N LYS A 213 17.69 -5.09 11.24
CA LYS A 213 16.88 -5.76 10.23
C LYS A 213 16.79 -4.80 9.07
N ASN A 214 17.83 -4.82 8.24
CA ASN A 214 17.69 -4.48 6.83
C ASN A 214 16.69 -5.50 6.27
N ASP A 215 15.39 -5.29 6.50
CA ASP A 215 14.39 -5.93 5.67
C ASP A 215 14.61 -5.33 4.28
N GLU A 216 15.40 -6.02 3.48
CA GLU A 216 15.65 -5.71 2.06
C GLU A 216 14.32 -5.41 1.37
N TYR A 217 13.26 -6.11 1.77
CA TYR A 217 11.88 -5.89 1.33
C TYR A 217 11.25 -4.55 1.76
N ALA A 218 11.53 -4.04 2.97
CA ALA A 218 11.08 -2.73 3.43
C ALA A 218 11.81 -1.58 2.71
N THR A 219 13.03 -1.82 2.24
CA THR A 219 13.79 -0.86 1.42
C THR A 219 13.30 -0.80 -0.03
N LEU A 220 12.60 -1.83 -0.53
CA LEU A 220 12.24 -1.94 -1.94
C LEU A 220 10.91 -1.28 -2.35
N CYS A 221 9.99 -0.94 -1.44
CA CYS A 221 8.82 -0.07 -1.73
C CYS A 221 8.89 1.25 -0.98
N GLY A 222 10.08 1.63 -0.52
CA GLY A 222 10.25 2.61 0.53
C GLY A 222 11.58 3.34 0.44
N GLY A 223 11.75 4.27 1.36
CA GLY A 223 12.96 5.08 1.47
C GLY A 223 13.28 5.38 2.91
N VAL A 224 14.53 5.81 3.12
CA VAL A 224 14.96 6.38 4.39
C VAL A 224 15.01 7.88 4.22
N ILE A 225 14.41 8.61 5.17
CA ILE A 225 14.47 10.06 5.26
C ILE A 225 15.38 10.38 6.45
N PRO A 226 16.69 10.52 6.21
CA PRO A 226 17.67 10.68 7.29
C PRO A 226 17.44 11.96 8.11
N GLU A 227 16.87 13.01 7.51
CA GLU A 227 16.53 14.25 8.19
C GLU A 227 15.49 14.05 9.28
N LEU A 228 14.50 13.20 9.03
CA LEU A 228 13.40 12.93 9.95
C LEU A 228 13.63 11.68 10.82
N ASP A 229 14.73 10.96 10.60
CA ASP A 229 15.03 9.68 11.28
C ASP A 229 13.99 8.60 11.06
N VAL A 230 13.37 8.59 9.86
CA VAL A 230 12.31 7.64 9.54
C VAL A 230 12.64 6.80 8.33
N GLN A 231 12.14 5.57 8.35
CA GLN A 231 11.95 4.74 7.18
C GLN A 231 10.46 4.74 6.83
N TYR A 232 10.16 4.91 5.55
CA TYR A 232 8.80 4.79 5.05
C TYR A 232 8.71 3.65 4.04
N ARG A 233 7.54 3.02 3.96
CA ARG A 233 7.20 1.98 3.00
C ARG A 233 5.83 2.27 2.41
N LEU A 234 5.79 2.42 1.09
CA LEU A 234 4.55 2.56 0.33
C LEU A 234 3.84 1.21 0.28
N ILE A 235 2.53 1.24 0.50
CA ILE A 235 1.69 0.04 0.50
C ILE A 235 0.99 -0.02 -0.88
N PRO A 236 1.20 -1.10 -1.67
CA PRO A 236 0.46 -1.31 -2.90
C PRO A 236 -1.04 -1.35 -2.63
N LEU A 237 -1.84 -0.79 -3.54
CA LEU A 237 -3.28 -0.69 -3.34
C LEU A 237 -3.95 -2.07 -3.51
N ASP A 238 -4.16 -2.79 -2.41
CA ASP A 238 -5.07 -3.94 -2.38
C ASP A 238 -6.51 -3.43 -2.30
N ALA A 239 -7.18 -3.22 -3.45
CA ALA A 239 -8.63 -3.12 -3.69
C ALA A 239 -9.55 -2.54 -2.58
N THR A 240 -9.03 -1.72 -1.68
CA THR A 240 -9.73 -1.10 -0.56
C THR A 240 -9.57 0.40 -0.78
N GLN A 241 -10.51 0.93 -1.55
CA GLN A 241 -10.69 2.35 -1.74
C GLN A 241 -11.06 2.97 -0.39
N SER A 242 -10.08 3.23 0.48
CA SER A 242 -10.30 4.17 1.58
C SER A 242 -10.46 5.56 0.96
N SER A 243 -11.56 6.23 1.28
CA SER A 243 -11.83 7.62 0.93
C SER A 243 -10.83 8.61 1.52
N ASP A 244 -9.93 8.15 2.40
CA ASP A 244 -9.03 9.01 3.17
C ASP A 244 -7.79 9.49 2.38
N TYR A 245 -7.50 8.85 1.23
CA TYR A 245 -6.32 9.15 0.40
C TYR A 245 -6.66 9.98 -0.83
N TYR A 246 -5.69 10.74 -1.31
CA TYR A 246 -5.87 11.62 -2.46
C TYR A 246 -6.11 10.80 -3.73
N SER A 247 -7.08 11.23 -4.53
CA SER A 247 -7.30 10.80 -5.91
C SER A 247 -6.22 11.35 -6.85
N GLU A 248 -6.09 10.77 -8.04
CA GLU A 248 -5.14 11.24 -9.05
C GLU A 248 -5.32 12.74 -9.35
N ALA A 249 -6.56 13.21 -9.51
CA ALA A 249 -6.85 14.62 -9.77
C ALA A 249 -6.35 15.55 -8.65
N GLN A 250 -6.49 15.14 -7.38
CA GLN A 250 -5.97 15.93 -6.26
C GLN A 250 -4.44 15.93 -6.23
N VAL A 251 -3.81 14.81 -6.59
CA VAL A 251 -2.35 14.74 -6.73
C VAL A 251 -1.87 15.66 -7.86
N GLN A 252 -2.56 15.71 -9.00
CA GLN A 252 -2.20 16.61 -10.09
C GLN A 252 -2.32 18.08 -9.70
N VAL A 253 -3.37 18.46 -8.95
CA VAL A 253 -3.49 19.82 -8.39
C VAL A 253 -2.30 20.12 -7.47
N PHE A 254 -1.93 19.18 -6.60
CA PHE A 254 -0.77 19.34 -5.73
C PHE A 254 0.52 19.51 -6.53
N LEU A 255 0.75 18.71 -7.58
CA LEU A 255 1.92 18.81 -8.44
C LEU A 255 1.97 20.14 -9.18
N ALA A 256 0.83 20.64 -9.66
CA ALA A 256 0.74 21.95 -10.31
C ALA A 256 1.12 23.09 -9.34
N THR A 257 0.75 22.96 -8.06
CA THR A 257 1.08 23.96 -7.04
C THR A 257 2.51 23.83 -6.53
N TYR A 258 2.93 22.64 -6.11
CA TYR A 258 4.16 22.44 -5.34
C TYR A 258 5.23 21.61 -6.06
N GLY A 259 5.03 21.22 -7.32
CA GLY A 259 5.92 20.32 -8.07
C GLY A 259 7.39 20.75 -8.15
N ASN A 260 7.67 22.05 -8.11
CA ASN A 260 9.05 22.58 -8.10
C ASN A 260 9.76 22.47 -6.72
N TYR A 261 9.06 22.01 -5.69
CA TYR A 261 9.56 21.90 -4.31
C TYR A 261 9.55 20.47 -3.78
N ILE A 262 9.17 19.48 -4.58
CA ILE A 262 9.20 18.09 -4.17
C ILE A 262 10.44 17.36 -4.66
N ASN A 263 10.79 16.30 -3.95
CA ASN A 263 11.67 15.27 -4.44
C ASN A 263 10.92 14.47 -5.51
N LEU A 264 11.33 14.64 -6.76
CA LEU A 264 10.67 14.06 -7.92
C LEU A 264 10.78 12.53 -7.96
N ASP A 265 11.88 11.95 -7.47
CA ASP A 265 12.02 10.49 -7.37
C ASP A 265 11.03 9.90 -6.37
N TRP A 266 10.81 10.57 -5.23
CA TRP A 266 9.79 10.17 -4.26
C TRP A 266 8.39 10.29 -4.85
N ALA A 267 8.14 11.39 -5.58
CA ALA A 267 6.87 11.60 -6.24
C ALA A 267 6.58 10.53 -7.30
N ALA A 268 7.58 10.17 -8.11
CA ALA A 268 7.46 9.12 -9.12
C ALA A 268 7.17 7.75 -8.49
N MET A 269 7.80 7.43 -7.36
CA MET A 269 7.50 6.19 -6.62
C MET A 269 6.06 6.17 -6.09
N VAL A 270 5.59 7.28 -5.50
CA VAL A 270 4.19 7.39 -5.03
C VAL A 270 3.22 7.21 -6.19
N CYS A 271 3.39 7.96 -7.29
CA CYS A 271 2.54 7.84 -8.47
C CYS A 271 2.57 6.43 -9.09
N SER A 272 3.73 5.77 -9.07
CA SER A 272 3.90 4.40 -9.57
C SER A 272 3.15 3.38 -8.72
N VAL A 273 3.32 3.42 -7.40
CA VAL A 273 2.62 2.50 -6.48
C VAL A 273 1.11 2.72 -6.50
N ARG A 274 0.68 3.98 -6.67
CA ARG A 274 -0.73 4.35 -6.83
C ARG A 274 -1.30 4.07 -8.22
N GLN A 275 -0.45 3.73 -9.18
CA GLN A 275 -0.83 3.52 -10.58
C GLN A 275 -1.56 4.72 -11.18
N PHE A 276 -1.05 5.94 -10.93
CA PHE A 276 -1.60 7.20 -11.44
C PHE A 276 -0.86 7.61 -12.72
N PRO A 277 -1.38 7.27 -13.92
CA PRO A 277 -0.67 7.45 -15.18
C PRO A 277 -0.41 8.92 -15.53
N GLN A 278 -1.39 9.81 -15.29
CA GLN A 278 -1.28 11.22 -15.64
C GLN A 278 -0.41 11.95 -14.62
N ALA A 279 -0.59 11.69 -13.32
CA ALA A 279 0.27 12.28 -12.31
C ALA A 279 1.74 11.83 -12.47
N LEU A 280 1.99 10.57 -12.85
CA LEU A 280 3.35 10.10 -13.14
C LEU A 280 3.93 10.83 -14.36
N SER A 281 3.16 11.00 -15.43
CA SER A 281 3.56 11.79 -16.60
C SER A 281 3.95 13.22 -16.21
N ASP A 282 3.13 13.88 -15.38
CA ASP A 282 3.40 15.24 -14.88
C ASP A 282 4.71 15.29 -14.09
N VAL A 283 4.97 14.33 -13.19
CA VAL A 283 6.23 14.23 -12.43
C VAL A 283 7.43 14.05 -13.36
N LEU A 284 7.35 13.16 -14.36
CA LEU A 284 8.46 12.92 -15.28
C LEU A 284 8.73 14.14 -16.17
N ASN A 285 7.69 14.85 -16.61
CA ASN A 285 7.83 16.10 -17.36
C ASN A 285 8.42 17.23 -16.51
N LEU A 286 7.99 17.33 -15.24
CA LEU A 286 8.61 18.22 -14.25
C LEU A 286 10.08 17.88 -14.05
N ALA A 287 10.44 16.59 -14.00
CA ALA A 287 11.81 16.18 -13.79
C ALA A 287 12.76 16.62 -14.91
N ILE A 288 12.31 16.56 -16.16
CA ILE A 288 13.09 17.05 -17.30
C ILE A 288 13.11 18.58 -17.37
N SER A 289 12.00 19.25 -17.05
CA SER A 289 11.90 20.70 -17.20
C SER A 289 12.51 21.50 -16.04
N SER A 290 12.50 20.96 -14.83
CA SER A 290 12.92 21.69 -13.61
C SER A 290 14.30 21.28 -13.09
N SER A 291 14.82 20.11 -13.48
CA SER A 291 16.09 19.59 -12.98
C SER A 291 17.10 19.40 -14.10
N GLU A 292 18.04 20.33 -14.20
CA GLU A 292 19.13 20.29 -15.19
C GLU A 292 19.95 18.99 -15.07
N SER A 293 20.15 18.46 -13.86
CA SER A 293 20.91 17.23 -13.67
C SER A 293 20.17 16.00 -14.22
N ILE A 294 18.86 15.90 -13.97
CA ILE A 294 18.04 14.78 -14.48
C ILE A 294 17.95 14.86 -16.00
N ALA A 295 17.79 16.06 -16.56
CA ALA A 295 17.75 16.27 -18.00
C ALA A 295 19.09 15.85 -18.65
N ALA A 296 20.22 16.28 -18.11
CA ALA A 296 21.55 15.89 -18.58
C ALA A 296 21.76 14.36 -18.50
N ASP A 297 21.39 13.74 -17.37
CA ASP A 297 21.48 12.28 -17.21
C ASP A 297 20.61 11.53 -18.24
N CYS A 298 19.45 12.08 -18.60
CA CYS A 298 18.59 11.51 -19.64
C CYS A 298 19.23 11.63 -21.03
N GLU A 299 19.76 12.81 -21.37
CA GLU A 299 20.43 13.05 -22.66
C GLU A 299 21.66 12.16 -22.82
N ASP A 300 22.50 12.06 -21.78
CA ASP A 300 23.70 11.21 -21.78
C ASP A 300 23.35 9.74 -21.98
N MET A 301 22.33 9.23 -21.28
CA MET A 301 21.90 7.85 -21.43
C MET A 301 21.28 7.60 -22.81
N LEU A 302 20.48 8.53 -23.33
CA LEU A 302 19.93 8.44 -24.69
C LEU A 302 21.03 8.41 -25.74
N HIS A 303 22.07 9.25 -25.59
CA HIS A 303 23.22 9.26 -26.48
C HIS A 303 23.95 7.91 -26.43
N GLN A 304 24.22 7.37 -25.24
CA GLN A 304 24.87 6.06 -25.08
C GLN A 304 24.05 4.94 -25.72
N VAL A 305 22.73 4.95 -25.52
CA VAL A 305 21.80 3.99 -26.15
C VAL A 305 21.81 4.12 -27.67
N ALA A 306 21.81 5.34 -28.20
CA ALA A 306 21.81 5.59 -29.65
C ALA A 306 23.11 5.12 -30.32
N GLU A 307 24.25 5.35 -29.68
CA GLU A 307 25.57 4.97 -30.17
C GLU A 307 25.93 3.50 -29.86
N GLY A 308 25.07 2.75 -29.17
CA GLY A 308 25.32 1.36 -28.77
C GLY A 308 26.46 1.22 -27.75
N ILE A 309 26.76 2.28 -27.01
CA ILE A 309 27.80 2.31 -25.98
C ILE A 309 27.27 1.60 -24.72
N PRO A 310 28.04 0.69 -24.10
CA PRO A 310 27.67 0.13 -22.81
C PRO A 310 27.50 1.22 -21.75
N PHE A 311 26.41 1.16 -21.01
CA PHE A 311 26.12 2.10 -19.93
C PHE A 311 25.67 1.38 -18.66
N GLU A 312 25.79 2.07 -17.54
CA GLU A 312 25.25 1.62 -16.26
C GLU A 312 23.94 2.33 -15.98
N PHE A 313 22.97 1.57 -15.47
CA PHE A 313 21.72 2.17 -15.04
C PHE A 313 21.95 3.04 -13.80
N PRO A 314 21.27 4.20 -13.70
CA PRO A 314 21.27 5.07 -12.53
C PRO A 314 21.06 4.33 -11.21
N ARG A 315 21.59 4.92 -10.14
CA ARG A 315 21.42 4.42 -8.77
C ARG A 315 19.94 4.24 -8.44
N PRO A 316 19.57 3.30 -7.56
CA PRO A 316 18.17 3.07 -7.18
C PRO A 316 17.42 4.28 -6.61
N SER A 317 18.13 5.35 -6.26
CA SER A 317 17.58 6.62 -5.78
C SER A 317 17.19 7.60 -6.90
N ALA A 318 17.61 7.36 -8.15
CA ALA A 318 17.36 8.19 -9.32
C ALA A 318 16.46 7.44 -10.32
N VAL A 319 15.24 7.12 -9.87
CA VAL A 319 14.28 6.29 -10.61
C VAL A 319 13.63 7.08 -11.75
N CYS A 320 13.50 8.41 -11.61
CA CYS A 320 12.89 9.28 -12.62
C CYS A 320 13.54 9.16 -13.99
N VAL A 321 14.89 9.17 -14.06
CA VAL A 321 15.64 9.07 -15.33
C VAL A 321 15.25 7.78 -16.07
N CYS A 322 15.32 6.65 -15.38
CA CYS A 322 15.01 5.36 -15.99
C CYS A 322 13.53 5.20 -16.33
N LEU A 323 12.61 5.69 -15.49
CA LEU A 323 11.18 5.65 -15.79
C LEU A 323 10.82 6.52 -16.99
N HIS A 324 11.44 7.70 -17.11
CA HIS A 324 11.25 8.60 -18.25
C HIS A 324 11.67 7.94 -19.57
N LEU A 325 12.81 7.24 -19.56
CA LEU A 325 13.36 6.58 -20.74
C LEU A 325 12.90 5.13 -20.91
N LEU A 326 12.05 4.61 -20.01
CA LEU A 326 11.75 3.19 -19.94
C LEU A 326 11.21 2.63 -21.26
N HIS A 327 10.34 3.38 -21.93
CA HIS A 327 9.81 3.01 -23.24
C HIS A 327 10.91 2.83 -24.29
N VAL A 328 11.88 3.75 -24.34
CA VAL A 328 13.00 3.69 -25.27
C VAL A 328 13.90 2.52 -24.92
N LEU A 329 14.27 2.39 -23.64
CA LEU A 329 15.15 1.33 -23.13
C LEU A 329 14.58 -0.08 -23.38
N LEU A 330 13.27 -0.26 -23.22
CA LEU A 330 12.58 -1.52 -23.51
C LEU A 330 12.44 -1.83 -25.01
N LYS A 331 12.69 -0.85 -25.88
CA LYS A 331 12.69 -1.04 -27.35
C LYS A 331 14.10 -1.29 -27.89
N THR A 332 15.09 -0.53 -27.44
CA THR A 332 16.45 -0.54 -27.97
C THR A 332 17.38 -1.52 -27.24
N THR A 333 17.31 -1.57 -25.91
CA THR A 333 18.20 -2.37 -25.04
C THR A 333 17.41 -3.38 -24.19
N LYS A 334 16.57 -4.17 -24.86
CA LYS A 334 15.53 -5.02 -24.26
C LYS A 334 15.98 -5.81 -23.04
N GLN A 335 17.02 -6.64 -23.20
CA GLN A 335 17.45 -7.55 -22.12
C GLN A 335 18.03 -6.78 -20.92
N ALA A 336 18.85 -5.77 -21.18
CA ALA A 336 19.43 -4.93 -20.12
C ALA A 336 18.35 -4.17 -19.35
N ALA A 337 17.35 -3.63 -20.06
CA ALA A 337 16.20 -2.95 -19.45
C ALA A 337 15.34 -3.92 -18.63
N VAL A 338 15.06 -5.13 -19.15
CA VAL A 338 14.34 -6.17 -18.42
C VAL A 338 15.08 -6.57 -17.14
N ASP A 339 16.38 -6.82 -17.23
CA ASP A 339 17.19 -7.19 -16.06
C ASP A 339 17.24 -6.05 -15.02
N TRP A 340 17.26 -4.79 -15.46
CA TRP A 340 17.14 -3.64 -14.57
C TRP A 340 15.76 -3.57 -13.90
N CYS A 341 14.66 -3.70 -14.66
CA CYS A 341 13.30 -3.71 -14.09
C CYS A 341 13.14 -4.82 -13.05
N VAL A 342 13.66 -6.02 -13.31
CA VAL A 342 13.61 -7.14 -12.37
C VAL A 342 14.43 -6.86 -11.11
N ARG A 343 15.63 -6.27 -11.24
CA ARG A 343 16.44 -5.85 -10.07
C ARG A 343 15.76 -4.75 -9.25
N MET A 344 14.98 -3.89 -9.91
CA MET A 344 14.31 -2.76 -9.28
C MET A 344 12.93 -3.10 -8.73
N TYR A 345 12.42 -4.32 -8.92
CA TYR A 345 11.17 -4.75 -8.33
C TYR A 345 11.28 -4.82 -6.80
N PRO A 346 10.27 -4.39 -6.03
CA PRO A 346 9.00 -3.76 -6.44
C PRO A 346 8.99 -2.24 -6.72
N ARG A 347 10.10 -1.48 -6.60
CA ARG A 347 10.12 -0.03 -6.93
C ARG A 347 9.66 0.27 -8.36
N VAL A 348 10.11 -0.56 -9.29
CA VAL A 348 9.60 -0.59 -10.67
C VAL A 348 8.67 -1.79 -10.76
N SER A 349 7.39 -1.52 -10.68
CA SER A 349 6.35 -2.55 -10.69
C SER A 349 6.07 -3.05 -12.11
N PRO A 350 5.41 -4.21 -12.27
CA PRO A 350 4.90 -4.65 -13.57
C PRO A 350 4.01 -3.61 -14.25
N TRP A 351 3.24 -2.84 -13.47
CA TRP A 351 2.43 -1.74 -13.98
C TRP A 351 3.29 -0.67 -14.68
N ASN A 352 4.49 -0.34 -14.17
CA ASN A 352 5.37 0.62 -14.84
C ASN A 352 5.84 0.12 -16.21
N VAL A 353 6.21 -1.16 -16.31
CA VAL A 353 6.65 -1.78 -17.57
C VAL A 353 5.48 -1.87 -18.56
N GLN A 354 4.30 -2.23 -18.07
CA GLN A 354 3.06 -2.23 -18.86
C GLN A 354 2.74 -0.82 -19.38
N TRP A 355 2.73 0.17 -18.49
CA TRP A 355 2.46 1.56 -18.83
C TRP A 355 3.46 2.09 -19.86
N ALA A 356 4.75 1.80 -19.69
CA ALA A 356 5.77 2.19 -20.66
C ALA A 356 5.57 1.54 -22.03
N LEU A 357 5.18 0.26 -22.10
CA LEU A 357 5.05 -0.45 -23.37
C LEU A 357 3.73 -0.17 -24.10
N PHE A 358 2.66 0.09 -23.36
CA PHE A 358 1.30 0.07 -23.91
C PHE A 358 0.45 1.30 -23.51
N GLY A 359 0.88 2.10 -22.54
CA GLY A 359 0.10 3.23 -22.01
C GLY A 359 -0.85 2.85 -20.86
N ALA A 360 -1.85 3.69 -20.60
CA ALA A 360 -2.67 3.65 -19.37
C ALA A 360 -3.74 2.53 -19.31
N SER A 361 -4.09 1.88 -20.42
CA SER A 361 -5.04 0.75 -20.42
C SER A 361 -4.68 -0.28 -21.48
N VAL A 362 -4.66 -1.56 -21.10
CA VAL A 362 -4.28 -2.65 -22.01
C VAL A 362 -5.18 -3.84 -21.75
N ASP A 363 -5.74 -4.38 -22.83
CA ASP A 363 -6.31 -5.72 -22.83
C ASP A 363 -5.18 -6.74 -23.03
N PHE A 364 -5.06 -7.72 -22.14
CA PHE A 364 -3.94 -8.67 -22.09
C PHE A 364 -3.92 -9.69 -23.24
N ASP A 365 -4.80 -9.54 -24.22
CA ASP A 365 -4.74 -10.22 -25.51
C ASP A 365 -3.64 -9.65 -26.43
N GLN A 366 -3.03 -8.51 -26.05
CA GLN A 366 -1.93 -7.91 -26.79
C GLN A 366 -0.62 -8.71 -26.67
N THR A 367 -0.09 -9.14 -27.81
CA THR A 367 1.15 -9.89 -27.88
C THR A 367 2.37 -8.96 -27.84
N ASN A 368 3.07 -8.94 -26.71
CA ASN A 368 4.36 -8.25 -26.57
C ASN A 368 5.38 -9.20 -25.95
N SER A 369 6.38 -9.57 -26.73
CA SER A 369 7.43 -10.50 -26.30
C SER A 369 8.34 -9.89 -25.24
N THR A 370 8.55 -8.57 -25.24
CA THR A 370 9.36 -7.88 -24.21
C THR A 370 8.65 -7.94 -22.86
N TYR A 371 7.35 -7.65 -22.80
CA TYR A 371 6.62 -7.70 -21.53
C TYR A 371 6.50 -9.13 -21.00
N LEU A 372 6.25 -10.11 -21.88
CA LEU A 372 6.24 -11.52 -21.49
C LEU A 372 7.61 -11.98 -20.99
N SER A 373 8.70 -11.57 -21.64
CA SER A 373 10.07 -11.83 -21.20
C SER A 373 10.33 -11.23 -19.81
N TYR A 374 9.85 -10.01 -19.57
CA TYR A 374 9.93 -9.38 -18.25
C TYR A 374 9.19 -10.19 -17.18
N LEU A 375 7.91 -10.50 -17.39
CA LEU A 375 7.11 -11.26 -16.42
C LEU A 375 7.72 -12.65 -16.14
N THR A 376 8.18 -13.33 -17.20
CA THR A 376 8.84 -14.64 -17.07
C THR A 376 10.12 -14.53 -16.23
N THR A 377 10.96 -13.54 -16.52
CA THR A 377 12.23 -13.31 -15.80
C THR A 377 11.97 -12.90 -14.34
N LEU A 378 10.95 -12.07 -14.11
CA LEU A 378 10.53 -11.63 -12.78
C LEU A 378 10.10 -12.84 -11.93
N LEU A 379 9.20 -13.67 -12.46
CA LEU A 379 8.74 -14.88 -11.78
C LEU A 379 9.90 -15.86 -11.56
N GLN A 380 10.88 -15.97 -12.47
CA GLN A 380 12.04 -16.83 -12.28
C GLN A 380 12.97 -16.33 -11.17
N LYS A 381 13.35 -15.05 -11.21
CA LYS A 381 14.42 -14.48 -10.36
C LYS A 381 13.94 -13.95 -9.02
N VAL A 382 12.65 -13.60 -8.89
CA VAL A 382 12.10 -12.96 -7.68
C VAL A 382 10.97 -13.81 -7.10
N PRO A 383 11.24 -14.73 -6.15
CA PRO A 383 10.26 -15.67 -5.62
C PRO A 383 9.02 -15.00 -5.03
N ALA A 384 9.18 -13.84 -4.39
CA ALA A 384 8.08 -13.15 -3.75
C ALA A 384 7.12 -12.45 -4.74
N SER A 385 7.49 -12.30 -6.01
CA SER A 385 6.55 -11.90 -7.08
C SER A 385 5.53 -13.00 -7.39
N ARG A 386 5.85 -14.27 -7.10
CA ARG A 386 4.94 -15.41 -7.31
C ARG A 386 3.80 -15.44 -6.29
N GLY A 387 3.82 -14.60 -5.27
CA GLY A 387 2.69 -14.45 -4.35
C GLY A 387 1.59 -13.53 -4.90
N ASP A 388 1.87 -12.78 -5.97
CA ASP A 388 0.94 -11.85 -6.58
C ASP A 388 0.14 -12.53 -7.69
N ALA A 389 -1.14 -12.80 -7.41
CA ALA A 389 -2.05 -13.44 -8.36
C ALA A 389 -2.19 -12.63 -9.65
N SER A 390 -2.15 -11.30 -9.60
CA SER A 390 -2.31 -10.45 -10.79
C SER A 390 -1.15 -10.64 -11.78
N ILE A 391 0.08 -10.75 -11.27
CA ILE A 391 1.28 -11.00 -12.08
C ILE A 391 1.17 -12.37 -12.76
N ILE A 392 0.73 -13.39 -12.03
CA ILE A 392 0.55 -14.75 -12.55
C ILE A 392 -0.55 -14.77 -13.60
N THR A 393 -1.71 -14.15 -13.35
CA THR A 393 -2.78 -14.02 -14.34
C THR A 393 -2.26 -13.40 -15.63
N HIS A 394 -1.60 -12.24 -15.55
CA HIS A 394 -1.09 -11.56 -16.74
C HIS A 394 -0.07 -12.42 -17.51
N TRP A 395 0.86 -13.06 -16.78
CA TRP A 395 1.85 -13.94 -17.39
C TRP A 395 1.21 -15.14 -18.09
N LEU A 396 0.25 -15.82 -17.44
CA LEU A 396 -0.46 -16.97 -18.01
C LEU A 396 -1.19 -16.58 -19.28
N HIS A 397 -2.02 -15.53 -19.23
CA HIS A 397 -2.78 -15.08 -20.40
C HIS A 397 -1.86 -14.78 -21.60
N MET A 398 -0.75 -14.08 -21.37
CA MET A 398 0.21 -13.77 -22.43
C MET A 398 1.00 -14.99 -22.92
N HIS A 399 1.37 -15.91 -22.03
CA HIS A 399 2.06 -17.16 -22.39
C HIS A 399 1.23 -17.96 -23.39
N PHE A 400 -0.06 -18.13 -23.10
CA PHE A 400 -0.98 -18.85 -23.96
C PHE A 400 -1.32 -18.09 -25.25
N ALA A 401 -1.54 -16.78 -25.18
CA ALA A 401 -1.82 -15.94 -26.34
C ALA A 401 -0.64 -15.90 -27.35
N GLN A 402 0.59 -15.99 -26.86
CA GLN A 402 1.81 -15.99 -27.69
C GLN A 402 2.32 -17.40 -28.04
N HIS A 403 1.54 -18.45 -27.77
CA HIS A 403 1.89 -19.84 -28.05
C HIS A 403 3.31 -20.22 -27.61
N GLN A 404 3.71 -19.77 -26.42
CA GLN A 404 5.02 -20.09 -25.87
C GLN A 404 5.21 -21.60 -25.71
N ALA A 405 6.48 -21.98 -25.59
CA ALA A 405 6.87 -23.37 -25.46
C ALA A 405 6.39 -23.95 -24.11
N GLU A 406 5.88 -25.19 -24.19
CA GLU A 406 5.20 -25.86 -23.07
C GLU A 406 6.13 -26.18 -21.90
N ASP A 407 7.41 -26.41 -22.20
CA ASP A 407 8.49 -26.61 -21.23
C ASP A 407 8.64 -25.44 -20.25
N VAL A 408 8.42 -24.20 -20.73
CA VAL A 408 8.45 -23.02 -19.87
C VAL A 408 7.34 -23.09 -18.83
N LEU A 409 6.10 -23.40 -19.23
CA LEU A 409 4.98 -23.53 -18.30
C LEU A 409 5.19 -24.69 -17.32
N LEU A 410 5.66 -25.84 -17.82
CA LEU A 410 5.99 -27.00 -16.99
C LEU A 410 7.00 -26.66 -15.89
N ALA A 411 8.02 -25.85 -16.19
CA ALA A 411 8.99 -25.40 -15.18
C ALA A 411 8.34 -24.58 -14.06
N PHE A 412 7.30 -23.78 -14.35
CA PHE A 412 6.59 -22.99 -13.34
C PHE A 412 5.52 -23.78 -12.59
N LEU A 413 4.97 -24.84 -13.17
CA LEU A 413 3.96 -25.69 -12.53
C LEU A 413 4.49 -26.45 -11.30
N GLN A 414 5.81 -26.44 -11.07
CA GLN A 414 6.42 -26.94 -9.84
C GLN A 414 6.11 -26.05 -8.61
N TYR A 415 5.60 -24.84 -8.82
CA TYR A 415 5.35 -23.86 -7.75
C TYR A 415 3.87 -23.82 -7.34
N PRO A 416 3.53 -23.97 -6.04
CA PRO A 416 2.16 -23.91 -5.52
C PRO A 416 1.35 -22.71 -5.98
N SER A 417 1.95 -21.54 -6.03
CA SER A 417 1.24 -20.33 -6.43
C SER A 417 0.81 -20.33 -7.90
N VAL A 418 1.47 -21.12 -8.76
CA VAL A 418 1.15 -21.20 -10.19
C VAL A 418 0.17 -22.33 -10.46
N TYR A 419 0.41 -23.55 -9.98
CA TYR A 419 -0.48 -24.69 -10.28
C TYR A 419 -1.82 -24.63 -9.53
N MET A 420 -1.90 -23.91 -8.40
CA MET A 420 -3.18 -23.63 -7.71
C MET A 420 -3.89 -22.39 -8.24
N HIS A 421 -3.31 -21.68 -9.21
CA HIS A 421 -3.94 -20.49 -9.78
C HIS A 421 -5.24 -20.87 -10.54
N PRO A 422 -6.37 -20.18 -10.33
CA PRO A 422 -7.67 -20.60 -10.88
C PRO A 422 -7.67 -20.70 -12.42
N ASP A 423 -6.94 -19.82 -13.10
CA ASP A 423 -6.96 -19.75 -14.57
C ASP A 423 -6.09 -20.81 -15.26
N VAL A 424 -5.09 -21.39 -14.57
CA VAL A 424 -4.06 -22.20 -15.22
C VAL A 424 -4.64 -23.48 -15.85
N SER A 425 -5.53 -24.15 -15.14
CA SER A 425 -6.18 -25.38 -15.62
C SER A 425 -7.12 -25.09 -16.79
N ALA A 426 -7.94 -24.03 -16.67
CA ALA A 426 -8.85 -23.58 -17.72
C ALA A 426 -8.10 -23.20 -19.01
N LEU A 427 -6.98 -22.50 -18.90
CA LEU A 427 -6.15 -22.13 -20.06
C LEU A 427 -5.48 -23.36 -20.68
N CYS A 428 -4.97 -24.30 -19.88
CA CYS A 428 -4.42 -25.56 -20.41
C CYS A 428 -5.48 -26.37 -21.18
N PHE A 429 -6.72 -26.43 -20.69
CA PHE A 429 -7.84 -27.07 -21.40
C PHE A 429 -8.13 -26.38 -22.74
N LYS A 430 -8.30 -25.06 -22.71
CA LYS A 430 -8.62 -24.26 -23.90
C LYS A 430 -7.59 -24.43 -25.01
N HIS A 431 -6.31 -24.58 -24.65
CA HIS A 431 -5.20 -24.68 -25.61
C HIS A 431 -4.64 -26.10 -25.80
N GLY A 432 -5.28 -27.13 -25.21
CA GLY A 432 -4.89 -28.53 -25.38
C GLY A 432 -3.49 -28.89 -24.83
N ARG A 433 -3.05 -28.25 -23.74
CA ARG A 433 -1.75 -28.50 -23.08
C ARG A 433 -1.86 -29.65 -22.07
N TRP A 434 -1.93 -30.87 -22.58
CA TRP A 434 -2.22 -32.06 -21.76
C TRP A 434 -1.11 -32.41 -20.79
N SER A 435 0.17 -32.25 -21.15
CA SER A 435 1.28 -32.53 -20.24
C SER A 435 1.30 -31.57 -19.05
N CYS A 436 0.93 -30.30 -19.27
CA CYS A 436 0.72 -29.33 -18.19
C CYS A 436 -0.43 -29.74 -17.26
N LEU A 437 -1.56 -30.20 -17.81
CA LEU A 437 -2.70 -30.68 -17.00
C LEU A 437 -2.34 -31.88 -16.13
N VAL A 438 -1.56 -32.82 -16.67
CA VAL A 438 -1.03 -33.96 -15.91
C VAL A 438 -0.21 -33.45 -14.73
N GLN A 439 0.72 -32.52 -14.94
CA GLN A 439 1.52 -31.94 -13.86
C GLN A 439 0.66 -31.22 -12.81
N ILE A 440 -0.36 -30.46 -13.23
CA ILE A 440 -1.29 -29.81 -12.29
C ILE A 440 -2.00 -30.85 -11.43
N VAL A 441 -2.48 -31.96 -12.01
CA VAL A 441 -3.16 -33.04 -11.27
C VAL A 441 -2.21 -33.71 -10.28
N LEU A 442 -0.98 -34.01 -10.70
CA LEU A 442 0.04 -34.63 -9.85
C LEU A 442 0.46 -33.71 -8.69
N HIS A 443 0.51 -32.39 -8.90
CA HIS A 443 0.84 -31.43 -7.83
C HIS A 443 -0.38 -31.08 -6.95
N ALA A 444 -1.59 -31.10 -7.50
CA ALA A 444 -2.81 -30.81 -6.76
C ALA A 444 -3.25 -31.95 -5.83
N SER A 445 -2.79 -33.17 -6.08
CA SER A 445 -3.02 -34.31 -5.18
C SER A 445 -2.29 -34.24 -3.85
N ASP A 446 -1.28 -33.36 -3.74
CA ASP A 446 -0.64 -33.02 -2.47
C ASP A 446 -1.41 -31.93 -1.70
N GLY A 447 -2.44 -31.33 -2.32
CA GLY A 447 -3.24 -30.22 -1.80
C GLY A 447 -4.70 -30.58 -1.46
N PRO A 448 -5.59 -29.58 -1.27
CA PRO A 448 -6.99 -29.83 -0.95
C PRO A 448 -7.73 -30.52 -2.10
N ALA A 449 -8.42 -31.64 -1.79
CA ALA A 449 -9.14 -32.49 -2.74
C ALA A 449 -10.19 -31.77 -3.61
N SER A 450 -10.68 -30.59 -3.18
CA SER A 450 -11.61 -29.76 -3.93
C SER A 450 -11.05 -29.24 -5.26
N SER A 451 -9.73 -29.02 -5.35
CA SER A 451 -9.07 -28.55 -6.57
C SER A 451 -9.10 -29.61 -7.69
N LEU A 452 -8.80 -30.87 -7.33
CA LEU A 452 -8.84 -32.00 -8.27
C LEU A 452 -10.25 -32.27 -8.80
N SER A 453 -11.25 -32.22 -7.93
CA SER A 453 -12.65 -32.44 -8.33
C SER A 453 -13.10 -31.40 -9.36
N ALA A 454 -12.74 -30.13 -9.18
CA ALA A 454 -13.06 -29.06 -10.14
C ALA A 454 -12.42 -29.30 -11.52
N ILE A 455 -11.16 -29.73 -11.55
CA ILE A 455 -10.44 -30.05 -12.80
C ILE A 455 -11.14 -31.18 -13.54
N PHE A 456 -11.44 -32.31 -12.87
CA PHE A 456 -12.10 -33.44 -13.51
C PHE A 456 -13.54 -33.12 -13.94
N HIS A 457 -14.28 -32.33 -13.18
CA HIS A 457 -15.60 -31.85 -13.61
C HIS A 457 -15.52 -30.99 -14.87
N ALA A 458 -14.51 -30.12 -15.00
CA ALA A 458 -14.29 -29.35 -16.21
C ALA A 458 -13.93 -30.25 -17.41
N MET A 459 -13.10 -31.28 -17.21
CA MET A 459 -12.80 -32.29 -18.24
C MET A 459 -14.04 -33.00 -18.77
N MET A 460 -14.97 -33.31 -17.88
CA MET A 460 -16.22 -33.99 -18.23
C MET A 460 -17.16 -33.16 -19.10
N GLN A 461 -16.93 -31.84 -19.22
CA GLN A 461 -17.70 -30.95 -20.11
C GLN A 461 -17.15 -30.93 -21.55
N LEU A 462 -16.02 -31.60 -21.83
CA LEU A 462 -15.46 -31.69 -23.18
C LEU A 462 -16.27 -32.65 -24.06
N ASP A 463 -16.29 -32.42 -25.38
CA ASP A 463 -17.01 -33.27 -26.35
C ASP A 463 -16.52 -34.74 -26.35
N ASN A 464 -15.27 -34.98 -25.95
CA ASN A 464 -14.71 -36.31 -25.78
C ASN A 464 -13.79 -36.38 -24.55
N PRO A 465 -14.36 -36.59 -23.34
CA PRO A 465 -13.60 -36.54 -22.09
C PRO A 465 -12.69 -37.77 -21.91
N GLY A 466 -12.98 -38.88 -22.59
CA GLY A 466 -12.31 -40.16 -22.34
C GLY A 466 -10.82 -40.16 -22.68
N ARG A 467 -10.43 -39.55 -23.80
CA ARG A 467 -9.03 -39.56 -24.25
C ARG A 467 -8.10 -38.71 -23.35
N PRO A 468 -8.44 -37.47 -22.96
CA PRO A 468 -7.67 -36.73 -21.97
C PRO A 468 -7.57 -37.42 -20.60
N LEU A 469 -8.66 -38.01 -20.12
CA LEU A 469 -8.67 -38.74 -18.85
C LEU A 469 -7.78 -39.98 -18.90
N GLN A 470 -7.80 -40.71 -20.03
CA GLN A 470 -6.91 -41.84 -20.25
C GLN A 470 -5.44 -41.43 -20.21
N TYR A 471 -5.05 -40.34 -20.88
CA TYR A 471 -3.67 -39.84 -20.82
C TYR A 471 -3.23 -39.49 -19.38
N ILE A 472 -4.11 -38.88 -18.58
CA ILE A 472 -3.80 -38.59 -17.17
C ILE A 472 -3.59 -39.89 -16.39
N LEU A 473 -4.44 -40.90 -16.61
CA LEU A 473 -4.30 -42.19 -15.94
C LEU A 473 -3.03 -42.93 -16.36
N GLU A 474 -2.65 -42.90 -17.64
CA GLU A 474 -1.40 -43.48 -18.14
C GLU A 474 -0.16 -42.82 -17.53
N GLU A 475 -0.16 -41.50 -17.37
CA GLU A 475 0.94 -40.78 -16.71
C GLU A 475 0.99 -41.02 -15.19
N VAL A 476 -0.17 -41.12 -14.54
CA VAL A 476 -0.26 -41.53 -13.13
C VAL A 476 0.26 -42.96 -12.96
N GLU A 477 -0.03 -43.85 -13.91
CA GLU A 477 0.50 -45.22 -13.95
C GLU A 477 2.03 -45.24 -14.07
N ALA A 478 2.59 -44.41 -14.96
CA ALA A 478 4.04 -44.27 -15.13
C ALA A 478 4.71 -43.72 -13.86
N TYR A 479 4.15 -42.66 -13.26
CA TYR A 479 4.63 -42.11 -11.99
C TYR A 479 4.63 -43.15 -10.86
N MET A 480 3.59 -43.99 -10.80
CA MET A 480 3.51 -45.08 -9.82
C MET A 480 4.55 -46.18 -10.06
N GLN A 481 4.95 -46.43 -11.30
CA GLN A 481 5.99 -47.41 -11.62
C GLN A 481 7.38 -46.91 -11.25
N ASP A 482 7.68 -45.64 -11.53
CA ASP A 482 8.96 -45.01 -11.17
C ASP A 482 9.14 -44.91 -9.65
N THR A 483 8.10 -44.48 -8.93
CA THR A 483 8.15 -44.41 -7.45
C THR A 483 8.20 -45.78 -6.78
N ALA A 484 7.72 -46.85 -7.45
CA ALA A 484 7.85 -48.22 -6.97
C ALA A 484 9.29 -48.78 -7.06
N LEU A 485 10.13 -48.22 -7.94
CA LEU A 485 11.53 -48.62 -8.13
C LEU A 485 12.46 -47.98 -7.08
N ASP A 486 12.14 -46.78 -6.60
CA ASP A 486 12.99 -46.00 -5.67
C ASP A 486 12.89 -46.44 -4.19
N GLY A 487 12.05 -47.43 -3.85
CA GLY A 487 11.98 -48.01 -2.51
C GLY A 487 11.48 -47.09 -1.40
N VAL A 488 11.15 -45.83 -1.70
CA VAL A 488 10.54 -44.87 -0.77
C VAL A 488 9.04 -45.15 -0.68
N SER A 489 8.65 -45.75 0.45
CA SER A 489 7.27 -46.13 0.75
C SER A 489 6.30 -44.94 0.72
N LYS A 490 5.34 -45.03 -0.20
CA LYS A 490 3.94 -44.57 -0.11
C LYS A 490 3.70 -43.07 -0.04
N ASP A 491 3.28 -42.51 -1.18
CA ASP A 491 2.14 -41.60 -1.18
C ASP A 491 0.92 -42.18 -1.89
N ASN A 492 0.45 -43.33 -1.40
CA ASN A 492 -0.84 -43.92 -1.80
C ASN A 492 -2.02 -42.94 -1.60
N ARG A 493 -1.83 -41.85 -0.83
CA ARG A 493 -2.83 -40.82 -0.57
C ARG A 493 -3.09 -39.97 -1.81
N VAL A 494 -2.04 -39.59 -2.52
CA VAL A 494 -2.10 -38.87 -3.80
C VAL A 494 -2.96 -39.65 -4.80
N TYR A 495 -2.64 -40.93 -4.96
CA TYR A 495 -3.35 -41.82 -5.87
C TYR A 495 -4.82 -42.01 -5.50
N VAL A 496 -5.10 -42.28 -4.22
CA VAL A 496 -6.46 -42.40 -3.70
C VAL A 496 -7.24 -41.10 -3.93
N GLY A 497 -6.64 -39.95 -3.68
CA GLY A 497 -7.24 -38.63 -3.93
C GLY A 497 -7.60 -38.39 -5.39
N ILE A 498 -6.69 -38.73 -6.32
CA ILE A 498 -6.94 -38.63 -7.77
C ILE A 498 -8.09 -39.54 -8.18
N LEU A 499 -8.08 -40.82 -7.75
CA LEU A 499 -9.15 -41.76 -8.07
C LEU A 499 -10.50 -41.31 -7.50
N HIS A 500 -10.55 -40.85 -6.26
CA HIS A 500 -11.78 -40.33 -5.66
C HIS A 500 -12.32 -39.15 -6.46
N ALA A 501 -11.48 -38.14 -6.75
CA ALA A 501 -11.89 -36.97 -7.50
C ALA A 501 -12.34 -37.32 -8.94
N LEU A 502 -11.67 -38.29 -9.57
CA LEU A 502 -12.05 -38.82 -10.88
C LEU A 502 -13.43 -39.48 -10.81
N PHE A 503 -13.63 -40.43 -9.89
CA PHE A 503 -14.91 -41.14 -9.73
C PHE A 503 -16.04 -40.21 -9.33
N ASP A 504 -15.78 -39.22 -8.47
CA ASP A 504 -16.73 -38.18 -8.08
C ASP A 504 -17.22 -37.42 -9.33
N ALA A 505 -16.32 -37.08 -10.27
CA ALA A 505 -16.64 -36.33 -11.47
C ALA A 505 -17.28 -37.16 -12.59
N CYS A 506 -16.77 -38.35 -12.89
CA CYS A 506 -17.20 -39.16 -14.05
C CYS A 506 -18.21 -40.27 -13.70
N GLY A 507 -18.39 -40.56 -12.40
CA GLY A 507 -19.20 -41.66 -11.91
C GLY A 507 -18.55 -43.04 -12.08
N PRO A 508 -19.06 -44.08 -11.39
CA PRO A 508 -18.44 -45.39 -11.31
C PRO A 508 -18.39 -46.13 -12.64
N GLN A 509 -19.40 -45.98 -13.51
CA GLN A 509 -19.49 -46.71 -14.78
C GLN A 509 -18.44 -46.25 -15.80
N LEU A 510 -18.24 -44.93 -15.93
CA LEU A 510 -17.25 -44.38 -16.83
C LEU A 510 -15.85 -44.51 -16.23
N GLY A 511 -15.68 -44.26 -14.93
CA GLY A 511 -14.40 -44.42 -14.24
C GLY A 511 -13.84 -45.83 -14.35
N LEU A 512 -14.67 -46.86 -14.19
CA LEU A 512 -14.22 -48.26 -14.36
C LEU A 512 -13.80 -48.58 -15.80
N ARG A 513 -14.54 -48.08 -16.81
CA ARG A 513 -14.16 -48.27 -18.23
C ARG A 513 -12.86 -47.57 -18.58
N LEU A 514 -12.57 -46.41 -17.98
CA LEU A 514 -11.30 -45.71 -18.16
C LEU A 514 -10.16 -46.49 -17.49
N LEU A 515 -10.39 -47.05 -16.30
CA LEU A 515 -9.39 -47.87 -15.61
C LEU A 515 -9.07 -49.18 -16.32
N ASP A 516 -10.02 -49.76 -17.06
CA ASP A 516 -9.77 -50.95 -17.90
C ASP A 516 -8.68 -50.70 -18.95
N THR A 517 -8.42 -49.44 -19.32
CA THR A 517 -7.35 -49.06 -20.26
C THR A 517 -5.96 -48.99 -19.60
N CYS A 518 -5.87 -49.03 -18.27
CA CYS A 518 -4.62 -48.96 -17.50
C CYS A 518 -4.50 -50.17 -16.54
N PRO A 519 -4.18 -51.37 -17.07
CA PRO A 519 -4.25 -52.62 -16.29
C PRO A 519 -3.15 -52.78 -15.24
N THR A 520 -2.06 -52.01 -15.30
CA THR A 520 -0.97 -52.04 -14.31
C THR A 520 -1.38 -51.25 -13.07
N LEU A 521 -2.11 -50.15 -13.23
CA LEU A 521 -2.74 -49.39 -12.14
C LEU A 521 -3.64 -50.25 -11.24
N ILE A 522 -4.46 -51.11 -11.86
CA ILE A 522 -5.33 -52.07 -11.14
C ILE A 522 -4.50 -53.05 -10.30
N LYS A 523 -3.32 -53.44 -10.80
CA LYS A 523 -2.41 -54.39 -10.11
C LYS A 523 -1.58 -53.73 -9.01
N LEU A 524 -1.17 -52.47 -9.20
CA LEU A 524 -0.29 -51.74 -8.28
C LEU A 524 -1.03 -51.23 -7.03
N ALA A 525 -2.33 -50.91 -7.13
CA ALA A 525 -3.10 -50.34 -6.02
C ALA A 525 -4.55 -50.90 -5.88
N PRO A 526 -4.73 -52.24 -5.77
CA PRO A 526 -6.06 -52.86 -5.78
C PRO A 526 -6.92 -52.52 -4.54
N ARG A 527 -6.29 -52.33 -3.37
CA ARG A 527 -7.02 -51.99 -2.12
C ARG A 527 -7.53 -50.56 -2.13
N GLN A 528 -6.76 -49.65 -2.73
CA GLN A 528 -7.05 -48.24 -2.87
C GLN A 528 -8.20 -48.02 -3.86
N LEU A 529 -8.15 -48.73 -4.99
CA LEU A 529 -9.22 -48.77 -5.98
C LEU A 529 -10.54 -49.24 -5.36
N TYR A 530 -10.48 -50.35 -4.60
CA TYR A 530 -11.64 -50.89 -3.90
C TYR A 530 -12.20 -49.89 -2.88
N ALA A 531 -11.34 -49.26 -2.07
CA ALA A 531 -11.76 -48.25 -1.11
C ALA A 531 -12.43 -47.04 -1.78
N ALA A 532 -11.88 -46.56 -2.89
CA ALA A 532 -12.43 -45.44 -3.64
C ALA A 532 -13.82 -45.74 -4.22
N VAL A 533 -13.97 -46.90 -4.85
CA VAL A 533 -15.24 -47.36 -5.42
C VAL A 533 -16.31 -47.58 -4.35
N VAL A 534 -15.98 -48.24 -3.24
CA VAL A 534 -16.93 -48.50 -2.13
C VAL A 534 -17.40 -47.19 -1.48
N HIS A 535 -16.49 -46.26 -1.24
CA HIS A 535 -16.84 -44.96 -0.66
C HIS A 535 -17.76 -44.15 -1.58
N MET A 536 -17.47 -44.15 -2.89
CA MET A 536 -18.33 -43.50 -3.87
C MET A 536 -19.71 -44.14 -3.98
N GLN A 537 -19.77 -45.47 -3.95
CA GLN A 537 -21.04 -46.19 -3.93
C GLN A 537 -21.85 -45.84 -2.66
N ALA A 538 -21.20 -45.72 -1.50
CA ALA A 538 -21.85 -45.27 -0.27
C ALA A 538 -22.39 -43.82 -0.37
N LEU A 539 -21.62 -42.89 -0.96
CA LEU A 539 -22.06 -41.52 -1.21
C LEU A 539 -23.25 -41.45 -2.18
N GLN A 540 -23.23 -42.23 -3.27
CA GLN A 540 -24.35 -42.33 -4.21
C GLN A 540 -25.61 -42.90 -3.55
N HIS A 541 -25.49 -43.93 -2.72
CA HIS A 541 -26.61 -44.48 -1.97
C HIS A 541 -27.18 -43.46 -0.96
N ALA A 542 -26.32 -42.69 -0.28
CA ALA A 542 -26.74 -41.61 0.62
C ALA A 542 -27.45 -40.47 -0.13
N TYR A 543 -26.94 -40.05 -1.28
CA TYR A 543 -27.57 -39.00 -2.10
C TYR A 543 -28.94 -39.45 -2.65
N VAL A 544 -29.08 -40.72 -3.06
CA VAL A 544 -30.36 -41.30 -3.50
C VAL A 544 -31.37 -41.38 -2.35
N LEU A 545 -30.92 -41.65 -1.12
CA LEU A 545 -31.75 -41.61 0.09
C LEU A 545 -32.22 -40.18 0.40
N PHE A 546 -31.32 -39.19 0.45
CA PHE A 546 -31.68 -37.79 0.68
C PHE A 546 -32.56 -37.20 -0.42
N HIS A 547 -32.38 -37.58 -1.68
CA HIS A 547 -33.20 -37.07 -2.77
C HIS A 547 -34.60 -37.72 -2.81
N LYS A 548 -34.72 -38.97 -2.35
CA LYS A 548 -36.00 -39.63 -2.07
C LYS A 548 -36.71 -38.99 -0.89
N ASP A 549 -35.98 -38.68 0.18
CA ASP A 549 -36.55 -38.02 1.36
C ASP A 549 -36.93 -36.57 1.09
N ALA A 550 -36.16 -35.82 0.29
CA ALA A 550 -36.53 -34.47 -0.16
C ALA A 550 -37.72 -34.47 -1.12
N LYS A 551 -37.84 -35.45 -2.01
CA LYS A 551 -39.05 -35.63 -2.85
C LYS A 551 -40.26 -36.08 -2.03
N CYS A 552 -40.06 -36.87 -0.97
CA CYS A 552 -41.09 -37.19 0.02
C CYS A 552 -41.48 -35.97 0.85
N PHE A 553 -40.52 -35.11 1.22
CA PHE A 553 -40.77 -33.89 1.99
C PHE A 553 -41.50 -32.82 1.16
N VAL A 554 -41.13 -32.64 -0.12
CA VAL A 554 -41.85 -31.79 -1.06
C VAL A 554 -43.23 -32.35 -1.37
N ARG A 555 -43.40 -33.67 -1.55
CA ARG A 555 -44.72 -34.31 -1.66
C ARG A 555 -45.58 -34.20 -0.39
N CYS A 556 -44.97 -34.16 0.79
CA CYS A 556 -45.69 -33.93 2.05
C CYS A 556 -46.09 -32.45 2.23
N LEU A 557 -45.37 -31.50 1.62
CA LEU A 557 -45.69 -30.07 1.66
C LEU A 557 -46.67 -29.64 0.54
N THR A 558 -46.61 -30.26 -0.63
CA THR A 558 -47.59 -30.08 -1.71
C THR A 558 -48.56 -31.26 -1.70
N GLY A 559 -49.52 -31.24 -0.78
CA GLY A 559 -50.57 -32.26 -0.73
C GLY A 559 -51.47 -32.19 -1.97
N THR A 560 -51.10 -32.94 -3.01
CA THR A 560 -51.97 -33.45 -4.09
C THR A 560 -51.37 -34.73 -4.66
#